data_AF-A0A7S4CYM6-F1
#
_entry.id   AF-A0A7S4CYM6-F1
#
_cell.length_a   1.000
_cell.length_b   1.000
_cell.length_c   1.000
_cell.angle_alpha   90.00
_cell.angle_beta   90.00
_cell.angle_gamma   90.00
#
_symmetry.space_group_name_H-M   'P 1'
#
loop_
_entity.id
_entity.type
_entity.pdbx_description
1 polymer ?
#
loop_
_entity_poly.entity_id
_entity_poly.type
_entity_poly.pdbx_seq_one_letter_code
_entity_poly.pdbx_strand_id
1 'polypeptide(L)'
;THLLDRVCALDVNVLIETGALVTGLTNYQVAEYLLGLDEGADPHPQLPDHIEGVVFLDETSTKLVLVRKSRQVVKLVDCGIPPAKRFVFYDQIHTTGMDIQHKLDATAVLTLGKDMTFRDFAQGAYRMRGIGKGQRIHLFVIPEVHELIVKVAVDAGLPRRREAVASLTPLQMLSDVAAWLVVNSINSEQIQYNMLQVQNLTNVWRKNAWHYVREDYSMLQTDRLGGCIDVFKDPVDFKVSAEVLKPKSFEELVDKYVGKFVSFVTSDGDRAIVDAVRRNARALDADKASRGTGFHGEQEQEQEQEQEQEQ
;
A
#
# COMPACT_ATOMS: atom_id res chain seq x y z
N THR A 1 0.01 -2.52 -20.20
CA THR A 1 0.84 -2.17 -21.37
C THR A 1 0.95 -0.67 -21.60
N HIS A 2 -0.14 0.12 -21.56
CA HIS A 2 -0.09 1.59 -21.76
C HIS A 2 0.95 2.37 -20.92
N LEU A 3 1.26 1.94 -19.70
CA LEU A 3 2.33 2.53 -18.89
C LEU A 3 3.71 2.28 -19.50
N LEU A 4 4.01 1.02 -19.85
CA LEU A 4 5.30 0.61 -20.40
C LEU A 4 5.56 1.28 -21.75
N ASP A 5 4.52 1.43 -22.58
CA ASP A 5 4.61 2.18 -23.85
C ASP A 5 5.04 3.63 -23.63
N ARG A 6 4.46 4.30 -22.63
CA ARG A 6 4.83 5.67 -22.26
C ARG A 6 6.25 5.74 -21.71
N VAL A 7 6.69 4.75 -20.96
CA VAL A 7 8.07 4.66 -20.46
C VAL A 7 9.05 4.51 -21.63
N CYS A 8 8.78 3.62 -22.58
CA CYS A 8 9.58 3.41 -23.79
C CYS A 8 9.66 4.67 -24.67
N ALA A 9 8.61 5.50 -24.66
CA ALA A 9 8.56 6.75 -25.42
C ALA A 9 9.37 7.91 -24.78
N LEU A 10 9.85 7.75 -23.54
CA LEU A 10 10.64 8.75 -22.83
C LEU A 10 12.13 8.41 -22.85
N ASP A 11 12.98 9.44 -22.75
CA ASP A 11 14.41 9.28 -22.52
C ASP A 11 14.68 9.08 -21.01
N VAL A 12 14.46 7.85 -20.55
CA VAL A 12 14.59 7.44 -19.15
C VAL A 12 15.38 6.12 -19.02
N ASN A 13 15.98 5.91 -17.85
CA ASN A 13 16.87 4.78 -17.59
C ASN A 13 16.33 3.82 -16.54
N VAL A 14 15.30 4.24 -15.80
CA VAL A 14 14.77 3.49 -14.67
C VAL A 14 13.25 3.60 -14.65
N LEU A 15 12.55 2.50 -14.40
CA LEU A 15 11.16 2.47 -14.00
C LEU A 15 11.09 1.98 -12.55
N ILE A 16 10.56 2.82 -11.67
CA ILE A 16 10.32 2.53 -10.26
C ILE A 16 8.81 2.40 -10.09
N GLU A 17 8.38 1.16 -9.99
CA GLU A 17 6.98 0.77 -9.88
C GLU A 17 6.62 0.76 -8.39
N THR A 18 6.05 1.85 -7.89
CA THR A 18 5.53 1.92 -6.51
C THR A 18 4.01 1.97 -6.44
N GLY A 19 3.35 2.26 -7.56
CA GLY A 19 1.90 2.43 -7.65
C GLY A 19 1.12 1.16 -8.01
N ALA A 20 1.74 -0.01 -8.06
CA ALA A 20 1.16 -1.28 -8.51
C ALA A 20 0.48 -1.22 -9.90
N LEU A 21 0.98 -0.38 -10.81
CA LEU A 21 0.36 -0.11 -12.11
C LEU A 21 0.72 -1.14 -13.18
N VAL A 22 1.77 -1.93 -12.96
CA VAL A 22 2.16 -3.04 -13.85
C VAL A 22 1.54 -4.31 -13.30
N THR A 23 0.41 -4.73 -13.88
CA THR A 23 -0.34 -5.92 -13.44
C THR A 23 -0.27 -7.03 -14.46
N GLY A 24 -0.35 -8.28 -13.99
CA GLY A 24 -0.43 -9.48 -14.84
C GLY A 24 0.86 -9.84 -15.58
N LEU A 25 1.99 -9.19 -15.27
CA LEU A 25 3.30 -9.48 -15.85
C LEU A 25 4.30 -9.79 -14.74
N THR A 26 5.11 -10.83 -14.94
CA THR A 26 6.31 -11.06 -14.14
C THR A 26 7.39 -10.04 -14.48
N ASN A 27 8.35 -9.83 -13.58
CA ASN A 27 9.48 -8.93 -13.82
C ASN A 27 10.30 -9.29 -15.07
N TYR A 28 10.39 -10.59 -15.37
CA TYR A 28 11.01 -11.08 -16.61
C TYR A 28 10.20 -10.65 -17.85
N GLN A 29 8.88 -10.82 -17.84
CA GLN A 29 8.00 -10.41 -18.93
C GLN A 29 8.01 -8.88 -19.14
N VAL A 30 8.12 -8.09 -18.07
CA VAL A 30 8.33 -6.65 -18.18
C VAL A 30 9.65 -6.34 -18.88
N ALA A 31 10.72 -7.06 -18.55
CA ALA A 31 12.01 -6.89 -19.21
C ALA A 31 11.95 -7.28 -20.70
N GLU A 32 11.25 -8.35 -21.06
CA GLU A 32 11.01 -8.74 -22.45
C GLU A 32 10.24 -7.66 -23.21
N TYR A 33 9.12 -7.20 -22.65
CA TYR A 33 8.29 -6.14 -23.23
C TYR A 33 9.08 -4.85 -23.47
N LEU A 34 9.84 -4.39 -22.47
CA LEU A 34 10.65 -3.18 -22.59
C LEU A 34 11.73 -3.30 -23.69
N LEU A 35 12.22 -4.51 -23.96
CA LEU A 35 13.21 -4.78 -25.01
C LEU A 35 12.58 -5.15 -26.36
N GLY A 36 11.26 -5.27 -26.47
CA GLY A 36 10.56 -5.76 -27.66
C GLY A 36 10.93 -7.21 -28.01
N LEU A 37 11.09 -8.06 -26.98
CA LEU A 37 11.46 -9.47 -27.13
C LEU A 37 10.28 -10.42 -26.90
N ASP A 38 9.11 -9.89 -26.58
CA ASP A 38 7.86 -10.61 -26.37
C ASP A 38 7.28 -11.13 -27.69
N GLU A 39 7.45 -12.43 -27.92
CA GLU A 39 7.04 -13.08 -29.16
C GLU A 39 5.51 -13.15 -29.29
N GLY A 40 4.99 -12.72 -30.45
CA GLY A 40 3.56 -12.80 -30.75
C GLY A 40 2.71 -11.64 -30.21
N ALA A 41 3.33 -10.64 -29.57
CA ALA A 41 2.66 -9.40 -29.19
C ALA A 41 2.44 -8.48 -30.41
N ASP A 42 1.40 -7.63 -30.32
CA ASP A 42 1.20 -6.56 -31.27
C ASP A 42 2.37 -5.56 -31.22
N PRO A 43 2.76 -4.93 -32.35
CA PRO A 43 3.84 -3.95 -32.35
C PRO A 43 3.60 -2.81 -31.33
N HIS A 44 4.56 -2.62 -30.44
CA HIS A 44 4.52 -1.56 -29.41
C HIS A 44 5.86 -0.81 -29.34
N PRO A 45 5.90 0.36 -28.69
CA PRO A 45 7.16 1.06 -28.43
C PRO A 45 8.10 0.23 -27.55
N GLN A 46 9.39 0.24 -27.88
CA GLN A 46 10.44 -0.44 -27.13
C GLN A 46 11.52 0.54 -26.70
N LEU A 47 12.32 0.16 -25.71
CA LEU A 47 13.48 0.95 -25.30
C LEU A 47 14.47 1.13 -26.47
N PRO A 48 15.19 2.26 -26.54
CA PRO A 48 16.14 2.54 -27.61
C PRO A 48 17.22 1.46 -27.79
N ASP A 49 17.77 1.34 -29.00
CA ASP A 49 18.77 0.32 -29.36
C ASP A 49 20.08 0.41 -28.56
N HIS A 50 20.40 1.59 -28.00
CA HIS A 50 21.59 1.77 -27.16
C HIS A 50 21.43 1.12 -25.77
N ILE A 51 20.20 0.79 -25.36
CA ILE A 51 19.92 -0.01 -24.18
C ILE A 51 20.12 -1.49 -24.55
N GLU A 52 21.20 -2.06 -24.04
CA GLU A 52 21.64 -3.42 -24.36
C GLU A 52 21.07 -4.47 -23.39
N GLY A 53 20.45 -4.06 -22.28
CA GLY A 53 19.75 -4.98 -21.38
C GLY A 53 18.90 -4.29 -20.32
N VAL A 54 17.93 -5.04 -19.78
CA VAL A 54 17.05 -4.60 -18.69
C VAL A 54 17.42 -5.38 -17.42
N VAL A 55 17.70 -4.63 -16.35
CA VAL A 55 17.92 -5.16 -15.01
C VAL A 55 16.57 -5.30 -14.31
N PHE A 56 16.32 -6.46 -13.70
CA PHE A 56 15.14 -6.73 -12.91
C PHE A 56 15.49 -7.65 -11.73
N LEU A 57 14.55 -7.85 -10.81
CA LEU A 57 14.71 -8.78 -9.69
C LEU A 57 13.83 -10.00 -9.89
N ASP A 58 14.33 -11.18 -9.56
CA ASP A 58 13.49 -12.39 -9.45
C ASP A 58 12.82 -12.48 -8.07
N GLU A 59 12.02 -13.53 -7.87
CA GLU A 59 11.30 -13.79 -6.63
C GLU A 59 12.22 -14.02 -5.41
N THR A 60 13.50 -14.32 -5.65
CA THR A 60 14.52 -14.47 -4.60
C THR A 60 15.29 -13.18 -4.33
N SER A 61 14.85 -12.07 -4.91
CA SER A 61 15.54 -10.77 -4.92
C SER A 61 16.94 -10.81 -5.54
N THR A 62 17.21 -11.78 -6.43
CA THR A 62 18.44 -11.81 -7.20
C THR A 62 18.36 -10.78 -8.33
N LYS A 63 19.41 -9.95 -8.46
CA LYS A 63 19.52 -8.95 -9.53
C LYS A 63 19.94 -9.64 -10.82
N LEU A 64 19.05 -9.65 -11.80
CA LEU A 64 19.24 -10.28 -13.10
C LEU A 64 19.25 -9.22 -14.21
N VAL A 65 19.83 -9.57 -15.35
CA VAL A 65 19.84 -8.75 -16.56
C VAL A 65 19.40 -9.61 -17.73
N LEU A 66 18.32 -9.21 -18.40
CA LEU A 66 17.97 -9.74 -19.71
C LEU A 66 18.78 -8.98 -20.76
N VAL A 67 19.68 -9.69 -21.44
CA VAL A 67 20.55 -9.12 -22.49
C VAL A 67 19.81 -9.12 -23.82
N ARG A 68 19.64 -7.93 -24.43
CA ARG A 68 18.84 -7.75 -25.65
C ARG A 68 19.29 -8.65 -26.81
N LYS A 69 20.60 -8.69 -27.10
CA LYS A 69 21.14 -9.40 -28.27
C LYS A 69 21.10 -10.92 -28.15
N SER A 70 21.45 -11.46 -26.97
CA SER A 70 21.54 -12.91 -26.76
C SER A 70 20.25 -13.51 -26.22
N ARG A 71 19.32 -12.68 -25.72
CA ARG A 71 18.11 -13.09 -24.97
C ARG A 71 18.43 -13.95 -23.75
N GLN A 72 19.67 -13.88 -23.26
CA GLN A 72 20.08 -14.60 -22.06
C GLN A 72 19.84 -13.75 -20.83
N VAL A 73 19.42 -14.43 -19.76
CA VAL A 73 19.35 -13.86 -18.42
C VAL A 73 20.64 -14.20 -17.68
N VAL A 74 21.33 -13.19 -17.19
CA VAL A 74 22.56 -13.34 -16.39
C VAL A 74 22.44 -12.56 -15.09
N LYS A 75 23.24 -12.92 -14.08
CA LYS A 75 23.31 -12.11 -12.85
C LYS A 75 23.91 -10.75 -13.16
N LEU A 76 23.40 -9.70 -12.51
CA LEU A 76 23.90 -8.34 -12.68
C LEU A 76 25.40 -8.21 -12.37
N VAL A 77 25.88 -8.98 -11.40
CA VAL A 77 27.31 -9.01 -10.99
C VAL A 77 28.22 -9.60 -12.08
N ASP A 78 27.68 -10.49 -12.92
CA ASP A 78 28.40 -11.15 -14.01
C ASP A 78 28.17 -10.43 -15.35
N CYS A 79 27.36 -9.35 -15.36
CA CYS A 79 26.99 -8.63 -16.57
C CYS A 79 28.01 -7.55 -16.94
N GLY A 80 28.61 -7.66 -18.13
CA GLY A 80 29.58 -6.68 -18.65
C GLY A 80 28.99 -5.40 -19.26
N ILE A 81 27.66 -5.29 -19.41
CA ILE A 81 27.02 -4.09 -19.99
C ILE A 81 27.25 -2.90 -19.04
N PRO A 82 27.71 -1.72 -19.44
CA PRO A 82 27.88 -0.60 -18.49
C PRO A 82 26.52 -0.02 -18.04
N PRO A 83 26.42 0.62 -16.85
CA PRO A 83 25.17 1.21 -16.36
C PRO A 83 24.48 2.18 -17.33
N ALA A 84 25.24 2.91 -18.15
CA ALA A 84 24.71 3.84 -19.16
C ALA A 84 23.97 3.15 -20.33
N LYS A 85 24.13 1.84 -20.50
CA LYS A 85 23.48 1.03 -21.53
C LYS A 85 22.47 0.03 -20.95
N ARG A 86 22.13 0.19 -19.67
CA ARG A 86 21.14 -0.63 -18.98
C ARG A 86 19.90 0.21 -18.70
N PHE A 87 18.76 -0.45 -18.74
CA PHE A 87 17.55 0.05 -18.11
C PHE A 87 17.28 -0.74 -16.84
N VAL A 88 16.74 -0.12 -15.79
CA VAL A 88 16.45 -0.82 -14.52
C VAL A 88 14.96 -0.76 -14.22
N PHE A 89 14.36 -1.91 -13.96
CA PHE A 89 12.99 -2.04 -13.49
C PHE A 89 12.99 -2.47 -12.03
N TYR A 90 12.39 -1.65 -11.16
CA TYR A 90 12.04 -2.00 -9.79
C TYR A 90 10.55 -2.24 -9.73
N ASP A 91 10.13 -3.43 -9.30
CA ASP A 91 8.75 -3.73 -8.94
C ASP A 91 8.41 -3.19 -7.54
N GLN A 92 7.12 -3.22 -7.17
CA GLN A 92 6.66 -2.73 -5.87
C GLN A 92 7.35 -3.41 -4.69
N ILE A 93 7.49 -4.74 -4.74
CA ILE A 93 8.04 -5.57 -3.66
C ILE A 93 9.52 -5.23 -3.42
N HIS A 94 10.29 -4.98 -4.47
CA HIS A 94 11.73 -4.75 -4.38
C HIS A 94 12.14 -3.27 -4.44
N THR A 95 11.24 -2.35 -4.10
CA THR A 95 11.57 -0.92 -3.97
C THR A 95 12.36 -0.60 -2.68
N THR A 96 12.52 -1.56 -1.75
CA THR A 96 13.30 -1.42 -0.51
C THR A 96 14.55 -2.32 -0.48
N GLY A 97 15.58 -1.93 0.29
CA GLY A 97 16.77 -2.78 0.54
C GLY A 97 17.77 -3.00 -0.60
N MET A 98 17.41 -2.77 -1.87
CA MET A 98 18.28 -3.10 -3.02
C MET A 98 19.06 -1.91 -3.58
N ASP A 99 20.38 -2.04 -3.68
CA ASP A 99 21.26 -1.05 -4.31
C ASP A 99 21.67 -1.48 -5.72
N ILE A 100 21.30 -0.70 -6.73
CA ILE A 100 21.70 -0.88 -8.14
C ILE A 100 22.28 0.45 -8.60
N GLN A 101 23.50 0.41 -9.13
CA GLN A 101 24.15 1.63 -9.62
C GLN A 101 23.51 2.09 -10.94
N HIS A 102 23.17 3.37 -11.00
CA HIS A 102 22.67 4.04 -12.18
C HIS A 102 23.72 4.99 -12.77
N LYS A 103 23.50 5.47 -14.00
CA LYS A 103 24.27 6.57 -14.57
C LYS A 103 24.13 7.84 -13.70
N LEU A 104 25.15 8.72 -13.72
CA LEU A 104 25.20 9.92 -12.87
C LEU A 104 24.06 10.93 -13.12
N ASP A 105 23.60 11.02 -14.36
CA ASP A 105 22.50 11.87 -14.82
C ASP A 105 21.23 11.06 -15.14
N ALA A 106 21.12 9.84 -14.60
CA ALA A 106 20.01 8.95 -14.87
C ALA A 106 18.66 9.61 -14.52
N THR A 107 17.68 9.40 -15.39
CA THR A 107 16.30 9.85 -15.16
C THR A 107 15.40 8.64 -14.95
N ALA A 108 14.62 8.65 -13.86
CA ALA A 108 13.67 7.59 -13.54
C ALA A 108 12.23 8.02 -13.80
N VAL A 109 11.38 7.07 -14.17
CA VAL A 109 9.92 7.17 -13.96
C VAL A 109 9.61 6.57 -12.59
N LEU A 110 8.79 7.27 -11.80
CA LEU A 110 8.25 6.77 -10.53
C LEU A 110 6.72 6.79 -10.61
N THR A 111 6.06 5.66 -10.33
CA THR A 111 4.59 5.58 -10.38
C THR A 111 3.96 5.86 -9.01
N LEU A 112 2.80 6.52 -8.99
CA LEU A 112 2.07 6.84 -7.76
C LEU A 112 0.78 6.01 -7.66
N GLY A 113 0.55 5.33 -6.53
CA GLY A 113 -0.64 4.54 -6.25
C GLY A 113 -1.52 5.14 -5.15
N LYS A 114 -2.81 4.77 -5.10
CA LYS A 114 -3.83 5.39 -4.23
C LYS A 114 -3.51 5.31 -2.73
N ASP A 115 -2.94 4.20 -2.27
CA ASP A 115 -2.71 3.93 -0.84
C ASP A 115 -1.30 4.28 -0.37
N MET A 116 -0.49 4.87 -1.25
CA MET A 116 0.89 5.21 -0.92
C MET A 116 0.96 6.30 0.14
N THR A 117 1.90 6.13 1.07
CA THR A 117 2.29 7.15 2.04
C THR A 117 3.53 7.91 1.57
N PHE A 118 3.85 9.03 2.23
CA PHE A 118 5.09 9.77 1.93
C PHE A 118 6.34 8.90 2.10
N ARG A 119 6.31 7.94 3.04
CA ARG A 119 7.40 6.99 3.26
C ARG A 119 7.63 6.13 2.02
N ASP A 120 6.58 5.55 1.45
CA ASP A 120 6.67 4.63 0.30
C ASP A 120 7.20 5.38 -0.92
N PHE A 121 6.65 6.56 -1.18
CA PHE A 121 7.12 7.46 -2.23
C PHE A 121 8.60 7.80 -2.07
N ALA A 122 9.03 8.21 -0.87
CA ALA A 122 10.41 8.56 -0.60
C ALA A 122 11.36 7.36 -0.75
N GLN A 123 10.95 6.18 -0.28
CA GLN A 123 11.75 4.95 -0.40
C GLN A 123 11.98 4.54 -1.87
N GLY A 124 10.95 4.67 -2.70
CA GLY A 124 11.05 4.52 -4.16
C GLY A 124 11.97 5.58 -4.77
N ALA A 125 11.71 6.87 -4.49
CA ALA A 125 12.54 7.97 -5.01
C ALA A 125 14.03 7.82 -4.64
N TYR A 126 14.33 7.35 -3.44
CA TYR A 126 15.70 7.13 -2.97
C TYR A 126 16.44 5.98 -3.66
N ARG A 127 15.80 5.19 -4.54
CA ARG A 127 16.55 4.31 -5.47
C ARG A 127 17.48 5.13 -6.36
N MET A 128 17.05 6.34 -6.71
CA MET A 128 17.90 7.35 -7.34
C MET A 128 18.78 8.03 -6.29
N ARG A 129 19.85 7.37 -5.87
CA ARG A 129 20.78 7.86 -4.82
C ARG A 129 21.37 9.25 -5.10
N GLY A 130 21.47 9.63 -6.38
CA GLY A 130 21.95 10.93 -6.84
C GLY A 130 20.83 11.94 -7.13
N ILE A 131 19.60 11.74 -6.64
CA ILE A 131 18.48 12.66 -6.89
C ILE A 131 18.84 14.08 -6.44
N GLY A 132 18.60 15.06 -7.31
CA GLY A 132 19.00 16.46 -7.08
C GLY A 132 20.50 16.74 -7.26
N LYS A 133 21.30 15.72 -7.59
CA LYS A 133 22.74 15.79 -7.88
C LYS A 133 23.06 15.16 -9.25
N GLY A 134 22.24 15.48 -10.24
CA GLY A 134 22.33 14.95 -11.60
C GLY A 134 21.20 13.99 -11.94
N GLN A 135 20.83 13.10 -11.01
CA GLN A 135 19.68 12.21 -11.23
C GLN A 135 18.35 12.92 -11.01
N ARG A 136 17.34 12.50 -11.76
CA ARG A 136 16.00 13.12 -11.76
C ARG A 136 14.90 12.06 -11.75
N ILE A 137 13.70 12.50 -11.39
CA ILE A 137 12.49 11.68 -11.40
C ILE A 137 11.41 12.40 -12.22
N HIS A 138 10.79 11.65 -13.12
CA HIS A 138 9.48 11.96 -13.70
C HIS A 138 8.42 11.19 -12.94
N LEU A 139 7.59 11.91 -12.19
CA LEU A 139 6.48 11.32 -11.47
C LEU A 139 5.34 11.04 -12.45
N PHE A 140 4.89 9.80 -12.50
CA PHE A 140 3.71 9.37 -13.23
C PHE A 140 2.53 9.28 -12.28
N VAL A 141 1.51 10.09 -12.56
CA VAL A 141 0.27 10.14 -11.78
C VAL A 141 -0.87 9.77 -12.73
N ILE A 142 -1.59 8.70 -12.39
CA ILE A 142 -2.79 8.30 -13.15
C ILE A 142 -3.96 9.25 -12.84
N PRO A 143 -4.92 9.41 -13.77
CA PRO A 143 -6.04 10.35 -13.60
C PRO A 143 -6.79 10.19 -12.27
N GLU A 144 -7.03 8.95 -11.85
CA GLU A 144 -7.77 8.61 -10.64
C GLU A 144 -7.04 9.09 -9.38
N VAL A 145 -5.71 8.89 -9.31
CA VAL A 145 -4.88 9.39 -8.21
C VAL A 145 -4.78 10.91 -8.24
N HIS A 146 -4.72 11.51 -9.43
CA HIS A 146 -4.74 12.97 -9.57
C HIS A 146 -6.03 13.57 -9.00
N GLU A 147 -7.20 12.96 -9.24
CA GLU A 147 -8.46 13.41 -8.65
C GLU A 147 -8.44 13.37 -7.11
N LEU A 148 -7.83 12.33 -6.52
CA LEU A 148 -7.67 12.22 -5.07
C LEU A 148 -6.77 13.33 -4.50
N ILE A 149 -5.64 13.62 -5.17
CA ILE A 149 -4.73 14.70 -4.78
C ILE A 149 -5.47 16.04 -4.76
N VAL A 150 -6.20 16.35 -5.83
CA VAL A 150 -6.97 17.60 -5.94
C VAL A 150 -8.04 17.69 -4.86
N LYS A 151 -8.75 16.59 -4.59
CA LYS A 151 -9.79 16.53 -3.54
C LYS A 151 -9.21 16.92 -2.19
N VAL A 152 -8.10 16.30 -1.78
CA VAL A 152 -7.46 16.61 -0.49
C VAL A 152 -6.98 18.05 -0.42
N ALA A 153 -6.43 18.59 -1.50
CA ALA A 153 -6.02 20.00 -1.53
C ALA A 153 -7.20 20.97 -1.35
N VAL A 154 -8.35 20.67 -1.97
CA VAL A 154 -9.60 21.45 -1.81
C VAL A 154 -10.14 21.34 -0.38
N ASP A 155 -10.19 20.12 0.18
CA ASP A 155 -10.68 19.88 1.54
C ASP A 155 -9.79 20.57 2.60
N ALA A 156 -8.49 20.71 2.31
CA ALA A 156 -7.54 21.45 3.14
C ALA A 156 -7.67 22.99 3.03
N GLY A 157 -8.63 23.49 2.24
CA GLY A 157 -8.85 24.93 2.05
C GLY A 157 -7.73 25.62 1.26
N LEU A 158 -6.87 24.86 0.58
CA LEU A 158 -5.87 25.46 -0.31
C LEU A 158 -6.62 26.09 -1.49
N PRO A 159 -6.20 27.29 -1.96
CA PRO A 159 -6.84 27.98 -3.07
C PRO A 159 -6.55 27.26 -4.39
N ARG A 160 -7.19 26.11 -4.58
CA ARG A 160 -7.19 25.37 -5.84
C ARG A 160 -8.57 25.52 -6.43
N ARG A 161 -8.67 26.43 -7.39
CA ARG A 161 -9.74 26.33 -8.39
C ARG A 161 -9.62 24.94 -9.00
N ARG A 162 -10.75 24.34 -9.38
CA ARG A 162 -10.83 23.17 -10.28
C ARG A 162 -10.23 23.50 -11.66
N GLU A 163 -8.99 23.98 -11.70
CA GLU A 163 -8.28 24.20 -12.95
C GLU A 163 -7.78 22.86 -13.44
N ALA A 164 -7.88 22.63 -14.75
CA ALA A 164 -7.43 21.40 -15.36
C ALA A 164 -5.95 21.15 -15.05
N VAL A 165 -5.54 19.89 -14.95
CA VAL A 165 -4.15 19.44 -14.70
C VAL A 165 -3.10 20.22 -15.51
N ALA A 166 -3.48 20.63 -16.72
CA ALA A 166 -2.66 21.38 -17.67
C ALA A 166 -2.27 22.81 -17.21
N SER A 167 -2.93 23.41 -16.22
CA SER A 167 -2.61 24.77 -15.74
C SER A 167 -1.67 24.80 -14.52
N LEU A 168 -1.44 23.67 -13.86
CA LEU A 168 -0.56 23.59 -12.69
C LEU A 168 0.91 23.60 -13.11
N THR A 169 1.73 24.40 -12.44
CA THR A 169 3.18 24.29 -12.59
C THR A 169 3.66 22.95 -12.01
N PRO A 170 4.75 22.36 -12.52
CA PRO A 170 5.32 21.14 -11.96
C PRO A 170 5.61 21.24 -10.45
N LEU A 171 6.04 22.42 -9.98
CA LEU A 171 6.31 22.66 -8.55
C LEU A 171 5.03 22.61 -7.70
N GLN A 172 3.94 23.20 -8.18
CA GLN A 172 2.65 23.14 -7.50
C GLN A 172 2.10 21.71 -7.46
N MET A 173 2.26 20.94 -8.54
CA MET A 173 1.84 19.54 -8.57
C MET A 173 2.64 18.71 -7.56
N LEU A 174 3.96 18.87 -7.51
CA LEU A 174 4.81 18.17 -6.54
C LEU A 174 4.49 18.53 -5.09
N SER A 175 4.20 19.80 -4.81
CA SER A 175 3.76 20.23 -3.46
C SER A 175 2.46 19.55 -3.05
N ASP A 176 1.55 19.35 -4.01
CA ASP A 176 0.25 18.72 -3.75
C ASP A 176 0.37 17.22 -3.54
N VAL A 177 1.18 16.56 -4.36
CA VAL A 177 1.53 15.16 -4.17
C VAL A 177 2.12 14.96 -2.77
N ALA A 178 3.06 15.82 -2.35
CA ALA A 178 3.66 15.73 -1.03
C ALA A 178 2.63 15.91 0.10
N ALA A 179 1.74 16.91 -0.01
CA ALA A 179 0.67 17.13 0.96
C ALA A 179 -0.29 15.95 1.03
N TRP A 180 -0.74 15.46 -0.12
CA TRP A 180 -1.63 14.30 -0.23
C TRP A 180 -1.00 13.04 0.39
N LEU A 181 0.26 12.77 0.09
CA LEU A 181 1.01 11.63 0.67
C LEU A 181 1.17 11.72 2.20
N VAL A 182 1.33 12.92 2.75
CA VAL A 182 1.38 13.14 4.21
C VAL A 182 0.00 12.93 4.84
N VAL A 183 -1.07 13.39 4.17
CA VAL A 183 -2.44 13.10 4.62
C VAL A 183 -2.72 11.60 4.61
N ASN A 184 -2.28 10.88 3.57
CA ASN A 184 -2.35 9.41 3.54
C ASN A 184 -1.59 8.77 4.70
N SER A 185 -0.39 9.28 5.06
CA SER A 185 0.32 8.81 6.26
C SER A 185 -0.50 8.98 7.53
N ILE A 186 -1.15 10.14 7.72
CA ILE A 186 -2.01 10.40 8.89
C ILE A 186 -3.20 9.43 8.92
N ASN A 187 -3.84 9.22 7.77
CA ASN A 187 -4.97 8.30 7.66
C ASN A 187 -4.55 6.86 7.99
N SER A 188 -3.40 6.42 7.46
CA SER A 188 -2.85 5.10 7.76
C SER A 188 -2.59 4.91 9.26
N GLU A 189 -1.98 5.89 9.93
CA GLU A 189 -1.76 5.85 11.39
C GLU A 189 -3.07 5.82 12.19
N GLN A 190 -4.11 6.52 11.71
CA GLN A 190 -5.43 6.48 12.33
C GLN A 190 -6.05 5.07 12.26
N ILE A 191 -5.95 4.40 11.11
CA ILE A 191 -6.43 3.01 10.96
C ILE A 191 -5.65 2.07 11.90
N GLN A 192 -4.32 2.20 11.96
CA GLN A 192 -3.49 1.43 12.88
C GLN A 192 -3.87 1.66 14.35
N TYR A 193 -4.20 2.90 14.71
CA TYR A 193 -4.67 3.23 16.05
C TYR A 193 -6.04 2.62 16.37
N ASN A 194 -6.98 2.62 15.41
CA ASN A 194 -8.29 1.95 15.56
C ASN A 194 -8.10 0.45 15.78
N MET A 195 -7.22 -0.19 15.00
CA MET A 195 -6.89 -1.61 15.16
C MET A 195 -6.30 -1.89 16.54
N LEU A 196 -5.41 -1.02 17.05
CA LEU A 196 -4.88 -1.14 18.41
C LEU A 196 -5.99 -1.04 19.47
N GLN A 197 -7.00 -0.19 19.28
CA GLN A 197 -8.16 -0.13 20.20
C GLN A 197 -8.93 -1.46 20.21
N VAL A 198 -9.20 -2.05 19.04
CA VAL A 198 -9.85 -3.37 18.94
C VAL A 198 -9.00 -4.45 19.59
N GLN A 199 -7.68 -4.46 19.37
CA GLN A 199 -6.76 -5.40 20.02
C GLN A 199 -6.75 -5.25 21.55
N ASN A 200 -6.79 -4.02 22.06
CA ASN A 200 -6.86 -3.76 23.50
C ASN A 200 -8.13 -4.34 24.12
N LEU A 201 -9.28 -4.19 23.47
CA LEU A 201 -10.53 -4.83 23.89
C LEU A 201 -10.44 -6.35 23.81
N THR A 202 -9.95 -6.86 22.68
CA THR A 202 -9.81 -8.30 22.44
C THR A 202 -8.92 -8.98 23.48
N ASN A 203 -7.87 -8.30 23.92
CA ASN A 203 -7.00 -8.76 24.99
C ASN A 203 -7.71 -8.92 26.35
N VAL A 204 -8.73 -8.10 26.66
CA VAL A 204 -9.47 -8.20 27.92
C VAL A 204 -10.16 -9.56 28.02
N TRP A 205 -11.06 -9.85 27.07
CA TRP A 205 -11.84 -11.07 27.13
C TRP A 205 -11.03 -12.32 26.77
N ARG A 206 -10.03 -12.23 25.87
CA ARG A 206 -9.14 -13.37 25.58
C ARG A 206 -8.33 -13.78 26.82
N LYS A 207 -7.81 -12.82 27.60
CA LYS A 207 -7.09 -13.14 28.85
C LYS A 207 -8.01 -13.80 29.87
N ASN A 208 -9.19 -13.23 30.09
CA ASN A 208 -10.13 -13.78 31.06
C ASN A 208 -10.68 -15.16 30.64
N ALA A 209 -11.03 -15.34 29.37
CA ALA A 209 -11.40 -16.64 28.81
C ALA A 209 -10.27 -17.66 28.94
N TRP A 210 -9.02 -17.28 28.66
CA TRP A 210 -7.85 -18.14 28.82
C TRP A 210 -7.66 -18.59 30.27
N HIS A 211 -7.81 -17.68 31.24
CA HIS A 211 -7.74 -18.02 32.66
C HIS A 211 -8.78 -19.09 33.02
N TYR A 212 -10.03 -18.93 32.58
CA TYR A 212 -11.08 -19.93 32.81
C TYR A 212 -10.78 -21.27 32.14
N VAL A 213 -10.32 -21.27 30.88
CA VAL A 213 -9.92 -22.50 30.19
C VAL A 213 -8.80 -23.20 30.95
N ARG A 214 -7.79 -22.46 31.44
CA ARG A 214 -6.65 -23.03 32.15
C ARG A 214 -7.02 -23.62 33.51
N GLU A 215 -7.98 -23.03 34.21
CA GLU A 215 -8.39 -23.49 35.55
C GLU A 215 -9.41 -24.63 35.48
N ASP A 216 -10.34 -24.57 34.53
CA ASP A 216 -11.49 -25.48 34.46
C ASP A 216 -11.39 -26.52 33.31
N TYR A 217 -10.22 -26.71 32.69
CA TYR A 217 -10.04 -27.63 31.54
C TYR A 217 -10.45 -29.08 31.82
N SER A 218 -10.43 -29.50 33.09
CA SER A 218 -10.82 -30.85 33.50
C SER A 218 -12.34 -31.05 33.51
N MET A 219 -13.13 -29.97 33.53
CA MET A 219 -14.59 -29.98 33.49
C MET A 219 -15.06 -29.89 32.03
N LEU A 220 -14.75 -30.93 31.25
CA LEU A 220 -14.84 -31.01 29.78
C LEU A 220 -16.22 -30.75 29.13
N GLN A 221 -17.29 -30.42 29.88
CA GLN A 221 -18.62 -30.19 29.32
C GLN A 221 -19.43 -29.16 30.13
N THR A 222 -19.04 -27.89 30.05
CA THR A 222 -19.90 -26.79 30.50
C THR A 222 -20.11 -25.78 29.38
N ASP A 223 -21.32 -25.23 29.28
CA ASP A 223 -21.65 -24.16 28.31
C ASP A 223 -20.69 -22.96 28.42
N ARG A 224 -20.13 -22.76 29.63
CA ARG A 224 -19.12 -21.76 29.94
C ARG A 224 -17.80 -21.99 29.20
N LEU A 225 -17.34 -23.23 29.08
CA LEU A 225 -16.12 -23.56 28.34
C LEU A 225 -16.31 -23.33 26.83
N GLY A 226 -17.51 -23.63 26.30
CA GLY A 226 -17.90 -23.32 24.93
C GLY A 226 -17.78 -21.82 24.62
N GLY A 227 -18.35 -20.98 25.49
CA GLY A 227 -18.22 -19.52 25.37
C GLY A 227 -16.78 -19.01 25.47
N CYS A 228 -15.92 -19.66 26.26
CA CYS A 228 -14.49 -19.30 26.33
C CYS A 228 -13.75 -19.63 25.04
N ILE A 229 -14.09 -20.74 24.38
CA ILE A 229 -13.50 -21.13 23.10
C ILE A 229 -13.99 -20.20 21.98
N ASP A 230 -15.26 -19.79 22.01
CA ASP A 230 -15.85 -18.89 21.01
C ASP A 230 -15.21 -17.50 20.97
N VAL A 231 -14.54 -17.08 22.05
CA VAL A 231 -13.72 -15.86 22.12
C VAL A 231 -12.48 -15.92 21.22
N PHE A 232 -11.98 -17.13 20.93
CA PHE A 232 -10.80 -17.36 20.08
C PHE A 232 -11.18 -17.80 18.66
N LYS A 233 -12.47 -17.99 18.38
CA LYS A 233 -12.94 -18.30 17.03
C LYS A 233 -13.21 -17.00 16.29
N ASP A 234 -12.51 -16.83 15.20
CA ASP A 234 -12.81 -15.82 14.20
C ASP A 234 -13.63 -16.51 13.09
N PRO A 235 -14.95 -16.24 13.00
CA PRO A 235 -15.79 -16.91 12.02
C PRO A 235 -15.49 -16.38 10.62
N VAL A 236 -14.94 -17.23 9.75
CA VAL A 236 -14.78 -16.92 8.33
C VAL A 236 -16.15 -16.93 7.66
N ASP A 237 -16.67 -15.76 7.29
CA ASP A 237 -17.94 -15.62 6.56
C ASP A 237 -17.67 -15.40 5.07
N PHE A 238 -18.16 -16.31 4.23
CA PHE A 238 -18.01 -16.24 2.77
C PHE A 238 -19.18 -15.52 2.09
N LYS A 239 -20.12 -14.95 2.84
CA LYS A 239 -21.29 -14.26 2.28
C LYS A 239 -20.98 -12.82 1.93
N VAL A 240 -20.68 -12.59 0.66
CA VAL A 240 -20.64 -11.23 0.10
C VAL A 240 -22.07 -10.70 -0.02
N SER A 241 -22.41 -9.70 0.80
CA SER A 241 -23.68 -8.97 0.69
C SER A 241 -23.70 -8.17 -0.62
N ALA A 242 -24.79 -8.26 -1.39
CA ALA A 242 -24.98 -7.47 -2.61
C ALA A 242 -25.37 -6.00 -2.34
N GLU A 243 -25.59 -5.65 -1.07
CA GLU A 243 -25.94 -4.29 -0.66
C GLU A 243 -24.69 -3.52 -0.21
N VAL A 244 -24.59 -2.25 -0.63
CA VAL A 244 -23.61 -1.30 -0.11
C VAL A 244 -23.92 -1.09 1.38
N LEU A 245 -23.16 -1.76 2.24
CA LEU A 245 -23.27 -1.62 3.69
C LEU A 245 -23.04 -0.15 4.05
N LYS A 246 -23.96 0.44 4.82
CA LYS A 246 -23.75 1.79 5.34
C LYS A 246 -22.51 1.79 6.25
N PRO A 247 -21.63 2.80 6.16
CA PRO A 247 -20.47 2.91 7.03
C PRO A 247 -20.95 2.90 8.48
N LYS A 248 -20.48 1.94 9.28
CA LYS A 248 -20.67 1.94 10.74
C LYS A 248 -19.61 2.81 11.37
N SER A 249 -19.98 3.51 12.42
CA SER A 249 -19.02 4.24 13.25
C SER A 249 -18.11 3.29 14.01
N PHE A 250 -16.93 3.76 14.38
CA PHE A 250 -16.00 2.94 15.16
C PHE A 250 -16.56 2.65 16.55
N GLU A 251 -17.33 3.57 17.14
CA GLU A 251 -18.07 3.36 18.38
C GLU A 251 -19.07 2.19 18.27
N GLU A 252 -19.86 2.12 17.19
CA GLU A 252 -20.81 1.01 16.99
C GLU A 252 -20.11 -0.35 16.90
N LEU A 253 -18.94 -0.40 16.28
CA LEU A 253 -18.12 -1.61 16.21
C LEU A 253 -17.63 -2.03 17.60
N VAL A 254 -17.08 -1.08 18.37
CA VAL A 254 -16.63 -1.29 19.75
C VAL A 254 -17.78 -1.80 20.63
N ASP A 255 -18.95 -1.17 20.55
CA ASP A 255 -20.11 -1.55 21.36
C ASP A 255 -20.66 -2.94 20.98
N LYS A 256 -20.63 -3.30 19.70
CA LYS A 256 -20.97 -4.66 19.24
C LYS A 256 -20.03 -5.70 19.88
N TYR A 257 -18.72 -5.46 19.86
CA TYR A 257 -17.75 -6.39 20.45
C TYR A 257 -17.89 -6.49 21.96
N VAL A 258 -18.01 -5.36 22.65
CA VAL A 258 -18.21 -5.31 24.10
C VAL A 258 -19.51 -6.03 24.49
N GLY A 259 -20.61 -5.82 23.76
CA GLY A 259 -21.87 -6.51 23.98
C GLY A 259 -21.75 -8.04 23.82
N LYS A 260 -21.02 -8.50 22.80
CA LYS A 260 -20.81 -9.93 22.54
C LYS A 260 -20.03 -10.63 23.66
N PHE A 261 -19.02 -9.96 24.23
CA PHE A 261 -18.09 -10.57 25.20
C PHE A 261 -18.17 -9.98 26.61
N VAL A 262 -19.27 -9.31 26.95
CA VAL A 262 -19.47 -8.64 28.26
C VAL A 262 -19.29 -9.59 29.45
N SER A 263 -19.63 -10.88 29.30
CA SER A 263 -19.45 -11.91 30.33
C SER A 263 -17.99 -12.14 30.72
N PHE A 264 -17.05 -11.71 29.87
CA PHE A 264 -15.61 -11.81 30.11
C PHE A 264 -15.00 -10.49 30.60
N VAL A 265 -15.80 -9.46 30.90
CA VAL A 265 -15.33 -8.23 31.56
C VAL A 265 -15.58 -8.38 33.05
N THR A 266 -14.58 -8.85 33.79
CA THR A 266 -14.78 -9.39 35.15
C THR A 266 -14.28 -8.44 36.24
N SER A 267 -13.16 -7.77 35.99
CA SER A 267 -12.50 -6.87 36.95
C SER A 267 -12.79 -5.39 36.69
N ASP A 268 -12.53 -4.55 37.68
CA ASP A 268 -12.60 -3.10 37.51
C ASP A 268 -11.50 -2.58 36.57
N GLY A 269 -10.38 -3.30 36.47
CA GLY A 269 -9.35 -3.03 35.47
C GLY A 269 -9.84 -3.26 34.04
N ASP A 270 -10.59 -4.35 33.81
CA ASP A 270 -11.21 -4.64 32.52
C ASP A 270 -12.21 -3.54 32.12
N ARG A 271 -13.06 -3.14 33.06
CA ARG A 271 -14.03 -2.05 32.88
C ARG A 271 -13.32 -0.74 32.51
N ALA A 272 -12.23 -0.40 33.19
CA ALA A 272 -11.45 0.79 32.88
C ALA A 272 -10.85 0.78 31.47
N ILE A 273 -10.39 -0.38 30.97
CA ILE A 273 -9.89 -0.53 29.60
C ILE A 273 -11.03 -0.35 28.58
N VAL A 274 -12.17 -1.01 28.81
CA VAL A 274 -13.36 -0.87 27.95
C VAL A 274 -13.82 0.59 27.87
N ASP A 275 -13.88 1.29 29.00
CA ASP A 275 -14.28 2.69 29.07
C ASP A 275 -13.25 3.61 28.40
N ALA A 276 -11.96 3.30 28.50
CA ALA A 276 -10.91 4.04 27.78
C ALA A 276 -11.07 3.87 26.27
N VAL A 277 -11.29 2.65 25.77
CA VAL A 277 -11.47 2.39 24.35
C VAL A 277 -12.74 3.05 23.81
N ARG A 278 -13.87 2.98 24.54
CA ARG A 278 -15.11 3.70 24.16
C ARG A 278 -14.91 5.20 24.06
N ARG A 279 -14.17 5.81 25.01
CA ARG A 279 -13.83 7.24 24.94
C ARG A 279 -12.99 7.58 23.72
N ASN A 280 -11.99 6.75 23.40
CA ASN A 280 -11.16 6.93 22.22
C ASN A 280 -11.99 6.80 20.93
N ALA A 281 -12.88 5.80 20.86
CA ALA A 281 -13.74 5.60 19.71
C ALA A 281 -14.66 6.81 19.42
N ARG A 282 -15.30 7.33 20.47
CA ARG A 282 -16.10 8.57 20.38
C ARG A 282 -15.29 9.76 19.88
N ALA A 283 -14.07 9.92 20.37
CA ALA A 283 -13.21 11.03 19.96
C ALA A 283 -12.82 10.91 18.47
N LEU A 284 -12.54 9.70 18.01
CA LEU A 284 -12.21 9.41 16.60
C LEU A 284 -13.40 9.65 15.67
N ASP A 285 -14.59 9.18 16.03
CA ASP A 285 -15.80 9.39 15.23
C ASP A 285 -16.18 10.87 15.17
N ALA A 286 -15.99 11.62 16.27
CA ALA A 286 -16.20 13.07 16.29
C ALA A 286 -15.24 13.82 15.36
N ASP A 287 -13.96 13.45 15.35
CA ASP A 287 -12.96 14.02 14.43
C ASP A 287 -13.30 13.67 12.96
N LYS A 288 -13.71 12.43 12.69
CA LYS A 288 -14.12 11.99 11.33
C LYS A 288 -15.38 12.71 10.84
N ALA A 289 -16.38 12.92 11.70
CA ALA A 289 -17.56 13.71 11.40
C ALA A 289 -17.24 15.18 11.08
N SER A 290 -16.20 15.74 11.72
CA SER A 290 -15.75 17.11 11.46
C SER A 290 -15.02 17.28 10.13
N ARG A 291 -14.35 16.22 9.64
CA ARG A 291 -13.57 16.22 8.40
C ARG A 291 -14.38 15.86 7.15
N GLY A 292 -15.64 15.46 7.31
CA GLY A 292 -16.50 14.98 6.24
C GLY A 292 -16.18 13.54 5.82
N THR A 293 -17.18 12.83 5.27
CA THR A 293 -17.06 11.46 4.77
C THR A 293 -16.25 11.43 3.47
N GLY A 294 -14.95 11.63 3.58
CA GLY A 294 -13.99 11.28 2.53
C GLY A 294 -13.90 9.76 2.36
N PHE A 295 -13.17 9.34 1.33
CA PHE A 295 -12.94 7.96 0.84
C PHE A 295 -12.40 6.97 1.91
N HIS A 296 -12.20 7.43 3.14
CA HIS A 296 -11.77 6.73 4.35
C HIS A 296 -12.60 5.49 4.70
N GLY A 297 -13.89 5.46 4.33
CA GLY A 297 -14.75 4.31 4.61
C GLY A 297 -14.39 3.07 3.79
N GLU A 298 -13.99 3.24 2.52
CA GLU A 298 -13.66 2.11 1.64
C GLU A 298 -12.29 1.50 1.97
N GLN A 299 -11.31 2.30 2.38
CA GLN A 299 -9.96 1.82 2.73
C GLN A 299 -9.95 1.06 4.07
N GLU A 300 -10.74 1.53 5.05
CA GLU A 300 -10.99 0.80 6.31
C GLU A 300 -11.74 -0.51 6.03
N GLN A 301 -12.72 -0.50 5.13
CA GLN A 301 -13.55 -1.66 4.80
C GLN A 301 -12.80 -2.70 3.94
N GLU A 302 -11.94 -2.28 3.00
CA GLU A 302 -11.04 -3.16 2.24
C GLU A 302 -10.02 -3.82 3.19
N GLN A 303 -9.39 -3.06 4.11
CA GLN A 303 -8.45 -3.65 5.07
C GLN A 303 -9.14 -4.55 6.11
N GLU A 304 -10.37 -4.22 6.53
CA GLU A 304 -11.18 -5.11 7.37
C GLU A 304 -11.54 -6.41 6.63
N GLN A 305 -11.89 -6.34 5.34
CA GLN A 305 -12.21 -7.53 4.52
C GLN A 305 -11.00 -8.39 4.15
N GLU A 306 -9.84 -7.77 3.84
CA GLU A 306 -8.59 -8.50 3.58
C GLU A 306 -8.13 -9.23 4.84
N GLN A 307 -8.29 -8.62 6.03
CA GLN A 307 -7.97 -9.28 7.30
C GLN A 307 -8.96 -10.39 7.68
N GLU A 308 -10.24 -10.27 7.31
CA GLU A 308 -11.20 -11.38 7.42
C GLU A 308 -10.85 -12.57 6.51
N GLN A 309 -10.01 -12.37 5.47
CA GLN A 309 -9.55 -13.43 4.56
C GLN A 309 -8.17 -14.00 4.93
N GLU A 310 -7.31 -13.23 5.59
CA GLU A 310 -5.95 -13.65 5.98
C GLU A 310 -5.86 -14.32 7.37
N GLN A 311 -6.92 -14.30 8.18
CA GLN A 311 -7.00 -14.96 9.51
C GLN A 311 -7.91 -16.18 9.51
#